data_AF-A0A0B7BX50-F1
#
_entry.id   AF-A0A0B7BX50-F1
#
_cell.length_a   1.000
_cell.length_b   1.000
_cell.length_c   1.000
_cell.angle_alpha   90.00
_cell.angle_beta   90.00
_cell.angle_gamma   90.00
#
_symmetry.space_group_name_H-M   'P 1'
#
loop_
_entity.id
_entity.type
_entity.pdbx_description
1 polymer ?
#
loop_
_entity_poly.entity_id
_entity_poly.type
_entity_poly.pdbx_seq_one_letter_code
_entity_poly.pdbx_strand_id
1 'polypeptide(L)'
;VWLQFVNLCFKTETTRERTFRAKVKMIKTIHPASHLHDSLRDKVDYEPKCSCCPAGRSGHRIIVTEDSLYSLGGFNPILGENNAPVNARGHPLFKELWKFNLSTRNWQLLDDFYSVPPTIASHTIAKVGRWLFLFGGTAIPFGETPTSALYRYDLLSSTHSASNEPCDCDGHAIRGDEVAHVQISNHWHLIPVTGDIPDERYGHTMTMSFPYVYIVG
;
A
#
# COMPACT_ATOMS: atom_id res chain seq x y z
N VAL A 1 17.98 -2.40 -15.22
CA VAL A 1 17.92 -0.97 -14.81
C VAL A 1 17.13 -0.91 -13.51
N TRP A 2 17.82 -1.10 -12.38
CA TRP A 2 17.22 -1.06 -11.04
C TRP A 2 17.48 0.34 -10.46
N LEU A 3 16.42 1.14 -10.30
CA LEU A 3 16.55 2.51 -9.82
C LEU A 3 16.78 2.54 -8.31
N GLN A 4 17.76 3.37 -7.95
CA GLN A 4 18.31 3.61 -6.62
C GLN A 4 17.29 4.25 -5.67
N PHE A 5 17.49 3.99 -4.39
CA PHE A 5 16.81 4.61 -3.25
C PHE A 5 16.89 6.14 -3.30
N VAL A 6 15.74 6.82 -3.20
CA VAL A 6 15.67 8.26 -2.95
C VAL A 6 15.87 8.49 -1.45
N ASN A 7 17.04 9.01 -1.07
CA ASN A 7 17.26 9.59 0.26
C ASN A 7 16.63 10.99 0.30
N LEU A 8 15.48 11.14 0.94
CA LEU A 8 14.92 12.44 1.28
C LEU A 8 15.61 12.99 2.54
N CYS A 9 16.61 13.85 2.33
CA CYS A 9 17.20 14.67 3.39
C CYS A 9 16.47 16.02 3.44
N PHE A 10 15.59 16.21 4.42
CA PHE A 10 15.02 17.53 4.69
C PHE A 10 16.01 18.35 5.51
N LYS A 11 16.63 19.36 4.88
CA LYS A 11 17.28 20.47 5.58
C LYS A 11 16.34 21.67 5.56
N THR A 12 15.92 22.12 6.73
CA THR A 12 15.57 23.52 6.96
C THR A 12 16.01 23.93 8.36
N GLU A 13 17.06 24.75 8.42
CA GLU A 13 17.37 25.57 9.60
C GLU A 13 16.95 27.00 9.30
N THR A 14 16.17 27.62 10.18
CA THR A 14 16.68 28.71 11.05
C THR A 14 15.59 29.24 12.02
N THR A 15 15.90 29.06 13.32
CA THR A 15 15.77 30.02 14.43
C THR A 15 14.39 30.46 14.95
N ARG A 16 13.92 29.83 16.05
CA ARG A 16 13.77 30.53 17.34
C ARG A 16 13.56 29.55 18.50
N GLU A 17 14.43 29.70 19.50
CA GLU A 17 14.52 28.91 20.72
C GLU A 17 13.22 28.91 21.54
N ARG A 18 12.61 27.74 21.71
CA ARG A 18 11.85 27.41 22.93
C ARG A 18 12.16 25.98 23.34
N THR A 19 12.70 25.89 24.54
CA THR A 19 13.14 24.70 25.25
C THR A 19 11.99 23.71 25.42
N PHE A 20 11.92 22.71 24.53
CA PHE A 20 11.24 21.46 24.79
C PHE A 20 12.26 20.35 24.59
N ARG A 21 12.60 19.61 25.66
CA ARG A 21 13.38 18.38 25.55
C ARG A 21 12.55 17.34 24.79
N ALA A 22 12.48 17.48 23.48
CA ALA A 22 12.13 16.37 22.62
C ALA A 22 13.29 15.38 22.74
N LYS A 23 13.07 14.23 23.39
CA LYS A 23 13.93 13.07 23.18
C LYS A 23 13.98 12.86 21.68
N VAL A 24 15.11 13.19 21.04
CA VAL A 24 15.41 12.74 19.68
C VAL A 24 15.49 11.23 19.79
N LYS A 25 14.34 10.56 19.66
CA LYS A 25 14.28 9.12 19.50
C LYS A 25 14.95 8.91 18.16
N MET A 26 16.23 8.50 18.18
CA MET A 26 16.98 8.18 16.97
C MET A 26 16.04 7.44 16.03
N ILE A 27 15.92 7.94 14.81
CA ILE A 27 15.43 7.14 13.70
C ILE A 27 16.45 6.01 13.61
N LYS A 28 16.15 4.86 14.23
CA LYS A 28 16.91 3.64 13.96
C LYS A 28 16.72 3.43 12.47
N THR A 29 17.77 3.68 11.69
CA THR A 29 17.84 3.26 10.30
C THR A 29 17.49 1.78 10.29
N ILE A 30 16.38 1.43 9.65
CA ILE A 30 16.03 0.03 9.42
C ILE A 30 17.10 -0.47 8.46
N HIS A 31 18.03 -1.28 8.96
CA HIS A 31 19.08 -1.86 8.13
C HIS A 31 18.43 -2.80 7.10
N PRO A 32 18.83 -2.74 5.82
CA PRO A 32 18.33 -3.62 4.79
C PRO A 32 19.03 -4.98 4.91
N ALA A 33 18.55 -5.86 5.77
CA ALA A 33 19.08 -7.23 5.88
C ALA A 33 17.96 -8.24 5.64
N SER A 34 17.57 -8.40 4.37
CA SER A 34 16.49 -9.31 3.96
C SER A 34 16.98 -10.64 3.38
N HIS A 35 18.30 -10.83 3.21
CA HIS A 35 18.85 -12.02 2.57
C HIS A 35 19.35 -13.01 3.63
N LEU A 36 19.02 -14.30 3.44
CA LEU A 36 19.42 -15.41 4.32
C LEU A 36 20.94 -15.48 4.58
N HIS A 37 21.76 -14.87 3.73
CA HIS A 37 23.23 -14.85 3.80
C HIS A 37 23.83 -13.54 4.29
N ASP A 38 23.02 -12.59 4.77
CA ASP A 38 23.56 -11.36 5.34
C ASP A 38 24.22 -11.64 6.71
N SER A 39 25.53 -11.42 6.79
CA SER A 39 26.32 -11.60 8.02
C SER A 39 25.95 -10.62 9.14
N LEU A 40 25.15 -9.59 8.84
CA LEU A 40 24.60 -8.64 9.79
C LEU A 40 23.18 -9.00 10.25
N ARG A 41 22.55 -10.04 9.68
CA ARG A 41 21.18 -10.49 10.00
C ARG A 41 20.95 -10.67 11.51
N ASP A 42 21.95 -11.20 12.22
CA ASP A 42 21.86 -11.52 13.65
C ASP A 42 22.46 -10.42 14.56
N LYS A 43 22.96 -9.32 13.98
CA LYS A 43 23.73 -8.29 14.70
C LYS A 43 23.00 -6.97 14.93
N VAL A 44 21.79 -6.80 14.40
CA VAL A 44 21.00 -5.55 14.55
C VAL A 44 19.58 -5.92 14.97
N ASP A 45 18.99 -5.10 15.86
CA ASP A 45 17.58 -5.19 16.24
C ASP A 45 16.72 -5.34 14.97
N TYR A 46 16.18 -6.55 14.77
CA TYR A 46 15.42 -6.97 13.61
C TYR A 46 14.23 -6.04 13.33
N GLU A 47 13.64 -6.14 12.13
CA GLU A 47 12.33 -5.54 11.85
C GLU A 47 11.41 -5.69 13.06
N PRO A 48 10.80 -4.59 13.56
CA PRO A 48 9.95 -4.70 14.74
C PRO A 48 8.91 -5.78 14.49
N LYS A 49 8.87 -6.80 15.36
CA LYS A 49 7.84 -7.83 15.31
C LYS A 49 6.50 -7.12 15.30
N CYS A 50 5.84 -7.17 14.17
CA CYS A 50 4.63 -6.45 13.92
C CYS A 50 3.61 -7.50 13.48
N SER A 51 2.59 -7.67 14.32
CA SER A 51 1.48 -8.59 14.07
C SER A 51 0.51 -8.02 13.03
N CYS A 52 0.44 -6.70 12.85
CA CYS A 52 -0.53 -6.06 11.99
C CYS A 52 0.12 -5.09 11.00
N CYS A 53 0.82 -5.59 10.00
CA CYS A 53 1.47 -4.77 8.96
C CYS A 53 1.53 -5.49 7.62
N PRO A 54 1.75 -4.73 6.54
CA PRO A 54 1.96 -5.32 5.23
C PRO A 54 3.17 -6.26 5.22
N ALA A 55 2.98 -7.47 4.69
CA ALA A 55 4.07 -8.37 4.36
C ALA A 55 5.09 -7.73 3.38
N GLY A 56 6.34 -8.19 3.42
CA GLY A 56 7.41 -7.74 2.52
C GLY A 56 6.99 -7.87 1.05
N ARG A 57 7.12 -6.77 0.29
CA ARG A 57 6.55 -6.65 -1.07
C ARG A 57 7.33 -5.67 -1.95
N SER A 58 7.41 -5.98 -3.24
CA SER A 58 8.02 -5.12 -4.26
C SER A 58 6.95 -4.52 -5.19
N GLY A 59 7.24 -3.40 -5.85
CA GLY A 59 6.32 -2.79 -6.84
C GLY A 59 5.01 -2.23 -6.28
N HIS A 60 4.88 -2.15 -4.95
CA HIS A 60 3.76 -1.46 -4.29
C HIS A 60 3.87 0.05 -4.51
N ARG A 61 2.75 0.76 -4.38
CA ARG A 61 2.71 2.22 -4.49
C ARG A 61 2.49 2.86 -3.14
N ILE A 62 3.25 3.93 -2.90
CA ILE A 62 3.21 4.71 -1.67
C ILE A 62 2.69 6.10 -1.96
N ILE A 63 1.78 6.57 -1.12
CA ILE A 63 1.41 7.99 -1.02
C ILE A 63 1.67 8.44 0.42
N VAL A 64 2.25 9.62 0.59
CA VAL A 64 2.47 10.22 1.91
C VAL A 64 1.64 11.49 2.03
N THR A 65 0.93 11.62 3.14
CA THR A 65 0.26 12.84 3.61
C THR A 65 0.98 13.39 4.83
N GLU A 66 0.50 14.51 5.36
CA GLU A 66 1.06 15.12 6.57
C GLU A 66 1.01 14.19 7.79
N ASP A 67 -0.03 13.37 7.90
CA ASP A 67 -0.34 12.56 9.08
C ASP A 67 -0.18 11.06 8.84
N SER A 68 -0.17 10.62 7.58
CA SER A 68 -0.31 9.21 7.22
C SER A 68 0.49 8.82 5.98
N LEU A 69 0.87 7.56 5.88
CA LEU A 69 1.41 6.93 4.69
C LEU A 69 0.45 5.84 4.23
N TYR A 70 0.20 5.75 2.93
CA TYR A 70 -0.66 4.73 2.33
C TYR A 70 0.19 3.80 1.48
N SER A 71 -0.05 2.49 1.57
CA SER A 71 0.61 1.48 0.75
C SER A 71 -0.44 0.61 0.07
N LEU A 72 -0.40 0.57 -1.26
CA LEU A 72 -1.30 -0.24 -2.07
C LEU A 72 -0.52 -1.19 -2.97
N GLY A 73 -1.00 -2.42 -3.04
CA GLY A 73 -0.53 -3.37 -4.03
C GLY A 73 0.79 -4.03 -3.65
N GLY A 74 1.48 -4.48 -4.70
CA GLY A 74 2.81 -5.09 -4.61
C GLY A 74 2.79 -6.59 -4.88
N PHE A 75 3.98 -7.15 -5.08
CA PHE A 75 4.17 -8.55 -5.40
C PHE A 75 5.32 -9.15 -4.57
N ASN A 76 5.12 -10.38 -4.12
CA ASN A 76 6.14 -11.21 -3.50
C ASN A 76 6.02 -12.66 -4.02
N PRO A 77 6.96 -13.12 -4.86
CA PRO A 77 6.90 -14.46 -5.43
C PRO A 77 7.09 -15.58 -4.41
N ILE A 78 7.61 -15.28 -3.22
CA ILE A 78 7.89 -16.28 -2.18
C ILE A 78 6.59 -16.74 -1.49
N LEU A 79 5.57 -15.89 -1.42
CA LEU A 79 4.36 -16.15 -0.63
C LEU A 79 3.30 -16.99 -1.36
N GLY A 80 3.42 -17.16 -2.68
CA GLY A 80 2.46 -17.94 -3.45
C GLY A 80 2.69 -19.44 -3.32
N GLU A 81 1.80 -20.13 -2.61
CA GLU A 81 1.47 -21.50 -3.00
C GLU A 81 0.78 -21.41 -4.37
N ASN A 82 1.26 -22.20 -5.35
CA ASN A 82 0.90 -22.09 -6.77
C ASN A 82 -0.61 -22.16 -7.12
N ASN A 83 -1.49 -22.33 -6.12
CA ASN A 83 -2.95 -22.48 -6.26
C ASN A 83 -3.78 -21.63 -5.27
N ALA A 84 -3.19 -20.69 -4.52
CA ALA A 84 -3.98 -19.82 -3.64
C ALA A 84 -4.99 -19.00 -4.48
N PRO A 85 -6.27 -18.91 -4.08
CA PRO A 85 -7.24 -18.09 -4.80
C PRO A 85 -6.75 -16.65 -4.95
N VAL A 86 -7.04 -16.02 -6.08
CA VAL A 86 -6.60 -14.63 -6.40
C VAL A 86 -7.06 -13.61 -5.35
N ASN A 87 -8.09 -13.95 -4.57
CA ASN A 87 -8.65 -13.12 -3.50
C ASN A 87 -8.34 -13.66 -2.09
N ALA A 88 -7.32 -14.52 -1.95
CA ALA A 88 -6.92 -15.09 -0.67
C ALA A 88 -5.67 -14.41 -0.10
N ARG A 89 -5.61 -14.33 1.23
CA ARG A 89 -4.37 -13.99 1.95
C ARG A 89 -3.29 -15.02 1.61
N GLY A 90 -2.06 -14.55 1.38
CA GLY A 90 -0.95 -15.38 0.89
C GLY A 90 -0.84 -15.44 -0.64
N HIS A 91 -1.78 -14.86 -1.39
CA HIS A 91 -1.59 -14.69 -2.84
C HIS A 91 -0.35 -13.80 -3.11
N PRO A 92 0.49 -14.12 -4.10
CA PRO A 92 1.76 -13.41 -4.31
C PRO A 92 1.56 -11.97 -4.81
N LEU A 93 0.41 -11.65 -5.41
CA LEU A 93 -0.02 -10.27 -5.70
C LEU A 93 -0.93 -9.78 -4.58
N PHE A 94 -0.50 -8.74 -3.85
CA PHE A 94 -1.19 -8.22 -2.68
C PHE A 94 -2.27 -7.21 -3.05
N LYS A 95 -3.54 -7.52 -2.80
CA LYS A 95 -4.67 -6.60 -3.04
C LYS A 95 -5.14 -5.95 -1.74
N GLU A 96 -4.24 -5.23 -1.08
CA GLU A 96 -4.48 -4.64 0.23
C GLU A 96 -4.14 -3.15 0.21
N LEU A 97 -5.02 -2.33 0.79
CA LEU A 97 -4.74 -0.92 1.08
C LEU A 97 -4.38 -0.77 2.56
N TRP A 98 -3.14 -0.40 2.84
CA TRP A 98 -2.64 -0.15 4.18
C TRP A 98 -2.48 1.34 4.44
N LYS A 99 -2.74 1.76 5.68
CA LYS A 99 -2.47 3.10 6.21
C LYS A 99 -1.53 3.00 7.40
N PHE A 100 -0.48 3.80 7.40
CA PHE A 100 0.44 3.97 8.51
C PHE A 100 0.26 5.36 9.10
N ASN A 101 -0.13 5.47 10.36
CA ASN A 101 -0.23 6.74 11.05
C ASN A 101 1.19 7.20 11.48
N LEU A 102 1.65 8.35 10.99
CA LEU A 102 3.00 8.87 11.25
C LEU A 102 3.21 9.27 12.71
N SER A 103 2.15 9.70 13.39
CA SER A 103 2.19 10.13 14.80
C SER A 103 2.23 8.94 15.76
N THR A 104 1.32 7.96 15.58
CA THR A 104 1.22 6.78 16.45
C THR A 104 2.17 5.67 16.05
N ARG A 105 2.67 5.69 14.81
CA ARG A 105 3.56 4.68 14.19
C ARG A 105 2.92 3.31 14.09
N ASN A 106 1.61 3.28 13.85
CA ASN A 106 0.85 2.05 13.72
C ASN A 106 0.31 1.90 12.29
N TRP A 107 0.38 0.68 11.79
CA TRP A 107 -0.27 0.25 10.56
C TRP A 107 -1.74 -0.10 10.84
N GLN A 108 -2.57 0.10 9.83
CA GLN A 108 -3.98 -0.23 9.80
C GLN A 108 -4.32 -0.73 8.39
N LEU A 109 -4.96 -1.89 8.28
CA LEU A 109 -5.55 -2.36 7.04
C LEU A 109 -6.85 -1.58 6.80
N LEU A 110 -6.97 -0.90 5.65
CA LEU A 110 -8.16 -0.12 5.29
C LEU A 110 -9.10 -0.89 4.36
N ASP A 111 -8.55 -1.74 3.51
CA ASP A 111 -9.31 -2.48 2.50
C ASP A 111 -8.53 -3.73 2.11
N ASP A 112 -9.27 -4.79 1.82
CA ASP A 112 -8.74 -6.09 1.48
C ASP A 112 -9.31 -6.61 0.15
N PHE A 113 -8.84 -7.81 -0.21
CA PHE A 113 -8.84 -8.44 -1.53
C PHE A 113 -10.15 -8.38 -2.33
N TYR A 114 -11.29 -8.13 -1.68
CA TYR A 114 -12.62 -8.21 -2.29
C TYR A 114 -13.03 -6.97 -3.07
N SER A 115 -12.64 -5.78 -2.63
CA SER A 115 -13.09 -4.53 -3.28
C SER A 115 -12.01 -3.83 -4.12
N VAL A 116 -10.75 -4.23 -3.95
CA VAL A 116 -9.61 -3.69 -4.69
C VAL A 116 -9.65 -4.12 -6.16
N PRO A 117 -9.40 -3.21 -7.13
CA PRO A 117 -9.37 -3.55 -8.56
C PRO A 117 -8.44 -4.74 -8.89
N PRO A 118 -8.74 -5.51 -9.94
CA PRO A 118 -7.93 -6.68 -10.29
C PRO A 118 -6.53 -6.32 -10.80
N THR A 119 -6.37 -5.15 -11.44
CA THR A 119 -5.15 -4.71 -12.13
C THR A 119 -4.27 -3.81 -11.27
N ILE A 120 -3.70 -4.36 -10.20
CA ILE A 120 -2.89 -3.60 -9.23
C ILE A 120 -1.38 -3.89 -9.29
N ALA A 121 -0.89 -4.62 -10.28
CA ALA A 121 0.53 -4.70 -10.55
C ALA A 121 0.94 -3.52 -11.42
N SER A 122 2.03 -2.83 -11.06
CA SER A 122 2.56 -1.69 -11.83
C SER A 122 1.53 -0.58 -12.14
N HIS A 123 0.48 -0.46 -11.32
CA HIS A 123 -0.53 0.60 -11.35
C HIS A 123 0.06 1.93 -10.87
N THR A 124 -0.72 2.99 -10.87
CA THR A 124 -0.39 4.25 -10.18
C THR A 124 -1.51 4.70 -9.26
N ILE A 125 -1.16 5.45 -8.21
CA ILE A 125 -2.12 6.06 -7.29
C ILE A 125 -1.77 7.51 -6.98
N ALA A 126 -2.79 8.32 -6.71
CA ALA A 126 -2.63 9.69 -6.21
C ALA A 126 -3.79 10.07 -5.28
N LYS A 127 -3.60 11.07 -4.40
CA LYS A 127 -4.62 11.51 -3.42
C LYS A 127 -5.01 12.97 -3.59
N VAL A 128 -6.31 13.28 -3.59
CA VAL A 128 -6.85 14.64 -3.35
C VAL A 128 -7.87 14.58 -2.24
N GLY A 129 -7.69 15.39 -1.19
CA GLY A 129 -8.65 15.49 -0.10
C GLY A 129 -8.92 14.10 0.49
N ARG A 130 -10.19 13.66 0.46
CA ARG A 130 -10.64 12.34 0.94
C ARG A 130 -10.48 11.20 -0.06
N TRP A 131 -10.10 11.48 -1.30
CA TRP A 131 -10.14 10.50 -2.38
C TRP A 131 -8.74 10.00 -2.73
N LEU A 132 -8.59 8.69 -2.88
CA LEU A 132 -7.51 8.09 -3.66
C LEU A 132 -8.01 7.84 -5.07
N PHE A 133 -7.14 8.05 -6.06
CA PHE A 133 -7.36 7.70 -7.45
C PHE A 133 -6.36 6.63 -7.84
N LEU A 134 -6.82 5.61 -8.56
CA LEU A 134 -5.99 4.56 -9.13
C LEU A 134 -6.18 4.56 -10.65
N PHE A 135 -5.08 4.54 -11.38
CA PHE A 135 -5.11 4.46 -12.84
C PHE A 135 -4.22 3.33 -13.35
N GLY A 136 -4.74 2.61 -14.34
CA GLY A 136 -4.04 1.57 -15.09
C GLY A 136 -3.55 0.40 -14.23
N GLY A 137 -2.42 -0.18 -14.64
CA GLY A 137 -1.86 -1.38 -14.04
C GLY A 137 -2.21 -2.63 -14.83
N THR A 138 -1.74 -3.78 -14.35
CA THR A 138 -1.98 -5.12 -14.90
C THR A 138 -2.28 -6.11 -13.77
N ALA A 139 -2.81 -7.29 -14.09
CA ALA A 139 -2.94 -8.41 -13.16
C ALA A 139 -1.91 -9.52 -13.47
N ILE A 140 -2.02 -10.67 -12.80
CA ILE A 140 -1.32 -11.91 -13.17
C ILE A 140 -2.17 -12.64 -14.22
N PRO A 141 -1.60 -13.11 -15.35
CA PRO A 141 -0.21 -12.96 -15.79
C PRO A 141 0.17 -11.50 -16.11
N PHE A 142 1.37 -11.09 -15.67
CA PHE A 142 1.81 -9.69 -15.79
C PHE A 142 1.97 -9.24 -17.24
N GLY A 143 1.38 -8.10 -17.58
CA GLY A 143 1.48 -7.46 -18.89
C GLY A 143 0.42 -7.91 -19.90
N GLU A 144 -0.34 -8.96 -19.59
CA GLU A 144 -1.39 -9.48 -20.49
C GLU A 144 -2.76 -8.84 -20.25
N THR A 145 -2.92 -8.15 -19.12
CA THR A 145 -4.18 -7.52 -18.72
C THR A 145 -4.00 -6.05 -18.32
N PRO A 146 -3.35 -5.22 -19.16
CA PRO A 146 -3.28 -3.79 -18.91
C PRO A 146 -4.70 -3.17 -18.88
N THR A 147 -4.84 -2.02 -18.24
CA THR A 147 -6.09 -1.27 -18.28
C THR A 147 -5.85 0.23 -18.38
N SER A 148 -6.86 0.97 -18.82
CA SER A 148 -6.98 2.43 -18.74
C SER A 148 -8.08 2.86 -17.75
N ALA A 149 -8.59 1.93 -16.94
CA ALA A 149 -9.61 2.23 -15.96
C ALA A 149 -9.11 3.19 -14.88
N LEU A 150 -9.95 4.16 -14.54
CA LEU A 150 -9.75 5.09 -13.42
C LEU A 150 -10.70 4.72 -12.29
N TYR A 151 -10.16 4.39 -11.13
CA TYR A 151 -10.95 4.12 -9.93
C TYR A 151 -10.74 5.21 -8.89
N ARG A 152 -11.75 5.43 -8.04
CA ARG A 152 -11.61 6.23 -6.81
C ARG A 152 -11.97 5.43 -5.57
N TYR A 153 -11.29 5.74 -4.47
CA TYR A 153 -11.56 5.19 -3.14
C TYR A 153 -11.85 6.33 -2.17
N ASP A 154 -12.87 6.15 -1.33
CA ASP A 154 -13.24 7.11 -0.29
C ASP A 154 -12.58 6.78 1.05
N LEU A 155 -11.55 7.54 1.42
CA LEU A 155 -10.81 7.38 2.69
C LEU A 155 -11.63 7.65 3.95
N LEU A 156 -12.81 8.26 3.83
CA LEU A 156 -13.71 8.45 4.97
C LEU A 156 -14.80 7.37 5.03
N SER A 157 -15.05 6.64 3.95
CA SER A 157 -15.95 5.47 3.98
C SER A 157 -15.33 4.28 4.69
N SER A 158 -14.00 4.22 4.71
CA SER A 158 -13.21 3.13 5.25
C SER A 158 -13.00 3.20 6.76
N THR A 159 -13.69 4.10 7.46
CA THR A 159 -13.84 4.00 8.90
C THR A 159 -14.82 2.86 9.20
N HIS A 160 -14.46 1.63 8.83
CA HIS A 160 -14.89 0.48 9.62
C HIS A 160 -14.49 0.85 11.05
N SER A 161 -15.48 1.00 11.92
CA SER A 161 -15.29 1.20 13.36
C SER A 161 -14.12 0.33 13.75
N ALA A 162 -13.02 0.93 14.24
CA ALA A 162 -11.82 0.22 14.65
C ALA A 162 -12.28 -1.03 15.40
N SER A 163 -12.26 -2.18 14.72
CA SER A 163 -12.58 -3.41 15.39
C SER A 163 -11.42 -3.54 16.36
N ASN A 164 -11.71 -3.41 17.65
CA ASN A 164 -10.73 -3.74 18.69
C ASN A 164 -10.34 -5.23 18.63
N GLU A 165 -10.89 -5.98 17.67
CA GLU A 165 -10.40 -7.28 17.25
C GLU A 165 -8.94 -7.15 16.76
N PRO A 166 -8.02 -7.88 17.39
CA PRO A 166 -6.66 -7.99 16.90
C PRO A 166 -6.68 -8.34 15.43
N CYS A 167 -5.77 -7.74 14.66
CA CYS A 167 -5.50 -8.21 13.32
C CYS A 167 -5.13 -9.69 13.43
N ASP A 168 -6.04 -10.59 13.05
CA ASP A 168 -5.82 -12.03 13.13
C ASP A 168 -4.83 -12.41 12.02
N CYS A 169 -3.55 -12.19 12.33
CA CYS A 169 -2.40 -12.39 11.47
C CYS A 169 -1.84 -13.81 11.57
N ASP A 170 -2.29 -14.57 12.56
CA ASP A 170 -1.79 -15.91 12.86
C ASP A 170 -2.65 -16.96 12.15
N GLY A 171 -2.79 -16.87 10.82
CA GLY A 171 -3.01 -18.02 9.93
C GLY A 171 -4.08 -19.06 10.28
N HIS A 172 -5.07 -18.77 11.13
CA HIS A 172 -6.18 -19.67 11.34
C HIS A 172 -7.11 -19.49 10.15
N ALA A 173 -6.99 -20.41 9.19
CA ALA A 173 -8.01 -20.59 8.17
C ALA A 173 -9.37 -20.58 8.87
N ILE A 174 -10.25 -19.66 8.45
CA ILE A 174 -11.66 -19.67 8.84
C ILE A 174 -12.14 -21.10 8.57
N ARG A 175 -12.27 -21.91 9.62
CA ARG A 175 -12.89 -23.22 9.52
C ARG A 175 -14.29 -22.95 9.02
N GLY A 176 -14.67 -23.66 7.94
CA GLY A 176 -15.98 -23.54 7.32
C GLY A 176 -17.10 -23.61 8.36
N ASP A 177 -18.20 -22.95 8.00
CA ASP A 177 -19.46 -22.85 8.74
C ASP A 177 -19.62 -21.65 9.70
N GLU A 178 -19.32 -20.45 9.20
CA GLU A 178 -20.21 -19.30 9.44
C GLU A 178 -20.01 -18.28 8.32
N VAL A 179 -20.87 -18.33 7.29
CA VAL A 179 -20.97 -17.24 6.31
C VAL A 179 -21.68 -16.09 7.03
N ALA A 180 -20.94 -15.37 7.87
CA ALA A 180 -21.28 -13.99 8.14
C ALA A 180 -21.36 -13.33 6.77
N HIS A 181 -22.52 -12.74 6.45
CA HIS A 181 -22.67 -11.90 5.29
C HIS A 181 -21.67 -10.73 5.45
N VAL A 182 -20.44 -10.92 4.98
CA VAL A 182 -19.49 -9.84 4.79
C VAL A 182 -20.17 -8.95 3.78
N GLN A 183 -20.73 -7.85 4.27
CA GLN A 183 -21.29 -6.83 3.43
C GLN A 183 -20.08 -6.30 2.63
N ILE A 184 -19.93 -6.78 1.39
CA ILE A 184 -18.89 -6.35 0.46
C ILE A 184 -19.22 -4.88 0.13
N SER A 185 -18.82 -3.97 1.02
CA SER A 185 -18.86 -2.54 0.74
C SER A 185 -17.82 -2.31 -0.33
N ASN A 186 -18.28 -2.11 -1.57
CA ASN A 186 -17.39 -1.86 -2.69
C ASN A 186 -16.78 -0.46 -2.52
N HIS A 187 -15.59 -0.38 -1.94
CA HIS A 187 -14.96 0.89 -1.58
C HIS A 187 -14.30 1.60 -2.77
N TRP A 188 -13.94 0.82 -3.81
CA TRP A 188 -13.44 1.34 -5.08
C TRP A 188 -14.58 1.51 -6.07
N HIS A 189 -14.72 2.73 -6.59
CA HIS A 189 -15.70 3.08 -7.59
C HIS A 189 -15.01 3.38 -8.92
N LEU A 190 -15.42 2.69 -9.99
CA LEU A 190 -15.01 3.03 -11.34
C LEU A 190 -15.53 4.42 -11.71
N ILE A 191 -14.67 5.26 -12.25
CA ILE A 191 -15.00 6.59 -12.75
C ILE A 191 -15.22 6.50 -14.26
N PRO A 192 -16.42 6.85 -14.76
CA PRO A 192 -16.63 7.00 -16.19
C PRO A 192 -15.72 8.12 -16.74
N VAL A 193 -14.86 7.77 -17.70
CA VAL A 193 -13.96 8.71 -18.39
C VAL A 193 -14.51 9.02 -19.78
N THR A 194 -14.29 10.24 -20.25
CA THR A 194 -14.71 10.73 -21.58
C THR A 194 -13.59 11.56 -22.21
N GLY A 195 -13.64 11.76 -23.53
CA GLY A 195 -12.61 12.47 -24.28
C GLY A 195 -11.43 11.58 -24.71
N ASP A 196 -10.25 12.16 -24.84
CA ASP A 196 -9.03 11.45 -25.23
C ASP A 196 -8.49 10.65 -24.04
N ILE A 197 -8.88 9.37 -23.98
CA ILE A 197 -8.48 8.44 -22.93
C ILE A 197 -7.13 7.82 -23.30
N PRO A 198 -6.11 7.87 -22.42
CA PRO A 198 -4.84 7.19 -22.68
C PRO A 198 -5.05 5.69 -22.88
N ASP A 199 -4.31 5.08 -23.81
CA ASP A 199 -4.32 3.63 -24.00
C ASP A 199 -4.01 2.88 -22.70
N GLU A 200 -4.48 1.63 -22.63
CA GLU A 200 -4.23 0.71 -21.53
C GLU A 200 -2.72 0.60 -21.23
N ARG A 201 -2.35 0.73 -19.94
CA ARG A 201 -0.93 0.83 -19.57
C ARG A 201 -0.64 0.44 -18.13
N TYR A 202 0.62 0.06 -17.92
CA TYR A 202 1.21 -0.19 -16.62
C TYR A 202 2.67 0.27 -16.64
N GLY A 203 3.27 0.51 -15.47
CA GLY A 203 4.65 0.99 -15.37
C GLY A 203 4.82 2.49 -15.63
N HIS A 204 3.73 3.21 -15.84
CA HIS A 204 3.68 4.67 -15.95
C HIS A 204 3.80 5.34 -14.58
N THR A 205 3.86 6.67 -14.59
CA THR A 205 3.75 7.50 -13.38
C THR A 205 2.52 8.38 -13.43
N MET A 206 1.99 8.70 -12.26
CA MET A 206 0.86 9.61 -12.11
C MET A 206 1.18 10.61 -11.01
N THR A 207 0.87 11.87 -11.27
CA THR A 207 0.82 12.93 -10.26
C THR A 207 -0.47 13.70 -10.41
N MET A 208 -0.80 14.50 -9.41
CA MET A 208 -2.07 15.20 -9.38
C MET A 208 -1.89 16.61 -8.83
N SER A 209 -2.47 17.57 -9.53
CA SER A 209 -2.61 18.95 -9.10
C SER A 209 -4.03 19.37 -9.42
N PHE A 210 -4.86 19.47 -8.39
CA PHE A 210 -6.30 19.70 -8.55
C PHE A 210 -6.56 20.91 -9.48
N PRO A 211 -7.43 20.77 -10.50
CA PRO A 211 -8.36 19.65 -10.74
C PRO A 211 -7.81 18.52 -11.65
N TYR A 212 -6.53 18.54 -12.00
CA TYR A 212 -5.96 17.70 -13.05
C TYR A 212 -5.11 16.54 -12.52
N VAL A 213 -5.24 15.41 -13.20
CA VAL A 213 -4.36 14.25 -13.09
C VAL A 213 -3.43 14.25 -14.29
N TYR A 214 -2.13 14.08 -14.04
CA TYR A 214 -1.12 13.99 -15.08
C TYR A 214 -0.54 12.58 -15.07
N ILE A 215 -0.64 11.90 -16.21
CA ILE A 215 -0.08 10.57 -16.43
C ILE A 215 1.04 10.70 -17.44
N VAL A 216 2.21 10.14 -17.13
CA VAL A 216 3.39 10.19 -17.99
C VAL A 216 3.98 8.79 -18.13
N GLY A 217 4.35 8.46 -19.38
CA GLY A 217 4.90 7.17 -19.76
C GLY A 217 3.86 6.18 -20.25
#